data_AF-X1US91-F1
#
_entry.id   AF-X1US91-F1
#
_cell.length_a   1.000
_cell.length_b   1.000
_cell.length_c   1.000
_cell.angle_alpha   90.00
_cell.angle_beta   90.00
_cell.angle_gamma   90.00
#
_symmetry.space_group_name_H-M   'P 1'
#
loop_
_entity.id
_entity.type
_entity.pdbx_description
1 polymer ?
#
loop_
_entity_poly.entity_id
_entity_poly.type
_entity_poly.pdbx_seq_one_letter_code
_entity_poly.pdbx_strand_id
1 'polypeptide(L)'
;KQSLHKLAKMMNKRHKMPFPINKPLIDCFDLAITPDEVDFLLRMGTEPRKYGELYSLSDLPEESFRIFLETQIRKGLILSEDGFGDNDRYLLAGIMVGWFEIFLSDGQETPEKQEFARRLDKLFNSWRKMNFFPLRNLMNRRERRTRPRQSIVTFRESDEKKPTTIEVNRTIETPGATVYHSKSVLELIEKYGDENKIAVIHCFCRQQHKMLDEPCRFDFPSEACIVIGDTTKPVVDYGIGKYISKDEALKIIQDLRKKGAVHQLFHKEEDTDKPEISICNCCWEGCGV
;
A
#
# COMPACT_ATOMS: atom_id res chain seq x y z
N LYS A 1 -22.12 13.47 -4.00
CA LYS A 1 -22.07 12.07 -3.50
C LYS A 1 -22.23 10.98 -4.57
N GLN A 2 -23.10 11.12 -5.59
CA GLN A 2 -23.17 10.11 -6.67
C GLN A 2 -21.86 10.01 -7.48
N SER A 3 -21.19 11.13 -7.73
CA SER A 3 -19.87 11.20 -8.36
C SER A 3 -18.80 10.38 -7.59
N LEU A 4 -18.74 10.53 -6.27
CA LEU A 4 -17.85 9.73 -5.41
C LEU A 4 -18.10 8.22 -5.51
N HIS A 5 -19.37 7.79 -5.63
CA HIS A 5 -19.67 6.37 -5.86
C HIS A 5 -19.17 5.89 -7.22
N LYS A 6 -19.26 6.73 -8.25
CA LYS A 6 -18.70 6.39 -9.58
C LYS A 6 -17.17 6.30 -9.50
N LEU A 7 -16.52 7.22 -8.80
CA LEU A 7 -15.06 7.21 -8.62
C LEU A 7 -14.60 5.97 -7.85
N ALA A 8 -15.26 5.65 -6.73
CA ALA A 8 -14.97 4.43 -5.96
C ALA A 8 -15.16 3.16 -6.81
N LYS A 9 -16.20 3.09 -7.65
CA LYS A 9 -16.37 1.97 -8.61
C LYS A 9 -15.25 1.89 -9.63
N MET A 10 -14.74 3.03 -10.08
CA MET A 10 -13.64 3.12 -11.04
C MET A 10 -12.32 2.67 -10.41
N MET A 11 -11.99 3.19 -9.22
CA MET A 11 -10.80 2.77 -8.45
C MET A 11 -10.84 1.29 -8.07
N ASN A 12 -12.03 0.74 -7.79
CA ASN A 12 -12.20 -0.69 -7.52
C ASN A 12 -11.77 -1.61 -8.67
N LYS A 13 -11.69 -1.10 -9.91
CA LYS A 13 -11.17 -1.89 -11.05
C LYS A 13 -9.67 -2.18 -10.93
N ARG A 14 -8.95 -1.47 -10.05
CA ARG A 14 -7.53 -1.72 -9.75
C ARG A 14 -7.28 -2.90 -8.83
N HIS A 15 -8.30 -3.33 -8.10
CA HIS A 15 -8.17 -4.40 -7.13
C HIS A 15 -8.65 -5.71 -7.72
N LYS A 16 -7.89 -6.78 -7.49
CA LYS A 16 -8.37 -8.14 -7.81
C LYS A 16 -9.61 -8.50 -6.98
N MET A 17 -9.72 -7.90 -5.79
CA MET A 17 -10.85 -8.02 -4.90
C MET A 17 -11.44 -6.63 -4.61
N PRO A 18 -12.54 -6.23 -5.28
CA PRO A 18 -13.12 -4.91 -5.08
C PRO A 18 -13.68 -4.76 -3.66
N PHE A 19 -13.54 -3.55 -3.12
CA PHE A 19 -14.06 -3.17 -1.80
C PHE A 19 -15.56 -2.89 -1.85
N PRO A 20 -16.30 -3.21 -0.78
CA PRO A 20 -17.71 -2.88 -0.68
C PRO A 20 -17.88 -1.36 -0.59
N ILE A 21 -18.59 -0.79 -1.57
CA ILE A 21 -18.89 0.64 -1.60
C ILE A 21 -20.06 0.90 -0.67
N ASN A 22 -19.74 1.34 0.55
CA ASN A 22 -20.68 1.66 1.59
C ASN A 22 -20.53 3.13 2.02
N LYS A 23 -21.45 3.61 2.86
CA LYS A 23 -21.42 4.99 3.36
C LYS A 23 -20.09 5.34 4.06
N PRO A 24 -19.54 4.51 4.99
CA PRO A 24 -18.24 4.78 5.60
C PRO A 24 -17.10 4.99 4.60
N LEU A 25 -17.05 4.19 3.52
CA LEU A 25 -16.04 4.35 2.48
C LEU A 25 -16.20 5.70 1.78
N ILE A 26 -17.41 6.04 1.36
CA ILE A 26 -17.68 7.30 0.67
C ILE A 26 -17.43 8.51 1.57
N ASP A 27 -17.70 8.41 2.87
CA ASP A 27 -17.40 9.48 3.82
C ASP A 27 -15.87 9.70 3.94
N CYS A 28 -15.01 8.70 3.72
CA CYS A 28 -13.56 8.89 3.63
C CYS A 28 -13.17 9.70 2.37
N PHE A 29 -13.79 9.39 1.23
CA PHE A 29 -13.55 10.11 -0.03
C PHE A 29 -14.04 11.56 0.06
N ASP A 30 -15.21 11.78 0.66
CA ASP A 30 -15.86 13.09 0.84
C ASP A 30 -15.01 14.06 1.69
N LEU A 31 -14.07 13.55 2.49
CA LEU A 31 -13.13 14.36 3.26
C LEU A 31 -11.96 14.84 2.41
N ALA A 32 -11.31 13.92 1.70
CA ALA A 32 -10.02 14.17 1.06
C ALA A 32 -10.14 14.70 -0.38
N ILE A 33 -11.30 14.52 -1.02
CA ILE A 33 -11.50 14.81 -2.44
C ILE A 33 -12.64 15.80 -2.63
N THR A 34 -12.32 16.94 -3.25
CA THR A 34 -13.26 17.99 -3.61
C THR A 34 -14.09 17.61 -4.85
N PRO A 35 -15.27 18.22 -5.08
CA PRO A 35 -16.09 17.92 -6.25
C PRO A 35 -15.36 18.08 -7.60
N ASP A 36 -14.52 19.10 -7.73
CA ASP A 36 -13.78 19.40 -8.97
C ASP A 36 -12.69 18.36 -9.23
N GLU A 37 -11.99 17.92 -8.18
CA GLU A 37 -11.02 16.82 -8.26
C GLU A 37 -11.70 15.52 -8.69
N VAL A 38 -12.89 15.21 -8.15
CA VAL A 38 -13.64 14.01 -8.54
C VAL A 38 -14.00 14.04 -10.02
N ASP A 39 -14.45 15.18 -10.53
CA ASP A 39 -14.84 15.31 -11.93
C ASP A 39 -13.63 15.10 -12.86
N PHE A 40 -12.48 15.69 -12.52
CA PHE A 40 -11.23 15.46 -13.24
C PHE A 40 -10.80 13.98 -13.21
N LEU A 41 -10.79 13.34 -12.04
CA LEU A 41 -10.41 11.93 -11.89
C LEU A 41 -11.35 11.00 -12.66
N LEU A 42 -12.63 11.34 -12.76
CA LEU A 42 -13.60 10.60 -13.58
C LEU A 42 -13.33 10.76 -15.08
N ARG A 43 -12.94 11.97 -15.54
CA ARG A 43 -12.53 12.23 -16.93
C ARG A 43 -11.23 11.53 -17.29
N MET A 44 -10.27 11.49 -16.37
CA MET A 44 -9.00 10.78 -16.54
C MET A 44 -9.21 9.29 -16.83
N GLY A 45 -10.08 8.62 -16.08
CA GLY A 45 -10.34 7.18 -16.27
C GLY A 45 -9.24 6.28 -15.70
N THR A 46 -9.19 5.02 -16.16
CA THR A 46 -8.29 3.99 -15.63
C THR A 46 -7.07 3.70 -16.49
N GLU A 47 -7.01 4.21 -17.72
CA GLU A 47 -5.84 3.96 -18.57
C GLU A 47 -4.68 4.88 -18.14
N PRO A 48 -3.42 4.39 -18.19
CA PRO A 48 -2.26 5.25 -17.98
C PRO A 48 -2.23 6.36 -19.05
N ARG A 49 -2.01 7.61 -18.63
CA ARG A 49 -1.97 8.78 -19.52
C ARG A 49 -0.70 9.57 -19.34
N LYS A 50 -0.24 10.24 -20.40
CA LYS A 50 0.87 11.21 -20.32
C LYS A 50 0.40 12.56 -19.81
N TYR A 51 1.33 13.40 -19.35
CA TYR A 51 1.03 14.76 -18.88
C TYR A 51 0.17 15.57 -19.87
N GLY A 52 0.55 15.61 -21.15
CA GLY A 52 -0.20 16.38 -22.16
C GLY A 52 -1.63 15.88 -22.39
N GLU A 53 -1.88 14.58 -22.22
CA GLU A 53 -3.23 14.00 -22.30
C GLU A 53 -4.07 14.30 -21.06
N LEU A 54 -3.43 14.47 -19.89
CA LEU A 54 -4.13 14.92 -18.68
C LEU A 54 -4.43 16.41 -18.73
N TYR A 55 -3.46 17.20 -19.21
CA TYR A 55 -3.62 18.64 -19.34
C TYR A 55 -4.78 19.00 -20.28
N SER A 56 -4.96 18.27 -21.38
CA SER A 56 -6.08 18.50 -22.31
C SER A 56 -7.46 18.18 -21.73
N LEU A 57 -7.54 17.47 -20.59
CA LEU A 57 -8.78 17.22 -19.86
C LEU A 57 -9.11 18.33 -18.85
N SER A 58 -8.15 19.22 -18.58
CA SER A 58 -8.25 20.32 -17.63
C SER A 58 -8.52 21.64 -18.34
N ASP A 59 -9.31 22.49 -17.69
CA ASP A 59 -9.57 23.86 -18.13
C ASP A 59 -8.61 24.88 -17.44
N LEU A 60 -7.64 24.38 -16.66
CA LEU A 60 -6.69 25.20 -15.90
C LEU A 60 -5.52 25.67 -16.78
N PRO A 61 -4.92 26.85 -16.51
CA PRO A 61 -3.62 27.22 -17.07
C PRO A 61 -2.54 26.19 -16.70
N GLU A 62 -1.54 26.01 -17.55
CA GLU A 62 -0.50 24.98 -17.40
C GLU A 62 0.20 24.98 -16.03
N GLU A 63 0.57 26.16 -15.51
CA GLU A 63 1.23 26.25 -14.20
C GLU A 63 0.30 25.82 -13.05
N SER A 64 -0.97 26.25 -13.09
CA SER A 64 -1.99 25.86 -12.12
C SER A 64 -2.33 24.37 -12.22
N PHE A 65 -2.33 23.82 -13.45
CA PHE A 65 -2.56 22.40 -13.67
C PHE A 65 -1.43 21.54 -13.10
N ARG A 66 -0.17 21.96 -13.26
CA ARG A 66 0.97 21.27 -12.66
C ARG A 66 0.83 21.18 -11.14
N ILE A 67 0.51 22.30 -10.47
CA ILE A 67 0.28 22.34 -9.02
C ILE A 67 -0.90 21.44 -8.62
N PHE A 68 -1.98 21.46 -9.40
CA PHE A 68 -3.14 20.60 -9.17
C PHE A 68 -2.77 19.11 -9.27
N LEU A 69 -2.03 18.71 -10.31
CA LEU A 69 -1.58 17.35 -10.51
C LEU A 69 -0.66 16.87 -9.39
N GLU A 70 0.33 17.69 -9.01
CA GLU A 70 1.20 17.42 -7.86
C GLU A 70 0.40 17.21 -6.57
N THR A 71 -0.64 18.01 -6.36
CA THR A 71 -1.54 17.86 -5.20
C THR A 71 -2.28 16.51 -5.24
N GLN A 72 -2.77 16.08 -6.42
CA GLN A 72 -3.44 14.77 -6.54
C GLN A 72 -2.50 13.60 -6.29
N ILE A 73 -1.22 13.74 -6.67
CA ILE A 73 -0.22 12.71 -6.45
C ILE A 73 0.21 12.66 -4.98
N ARG A 74 0.37 13.82 -4.33
CA ARG A 74 0.61 13.89 -2.87
C ARG A 74 -0.54 13.30 -2.06
N LYS A 75 -1.78 13.49 -2.51
CA LYS A 75 -2.96 12.82 -1.93
C LYS A 75 -3.00 11.31 -2.21
N GLY A 76 -2.15 10.81 -3.12
CA GLY A 76 -2.09 9.42 -3.55
C GLY A 76 -3.18 9.01 -4.54
N LEU A 77 -3.99 9.94 -5.02
CA LEU A 77 -5.12 9.67 -5.93
C LEU A 77 -4.64 9.34 -7.35
N ILE A 78 -3.50 9.91 -7.73
CA ILE A 78 -2.80 9.63 -8.97
C ILE A 78 -1.41 9.09 -8.62
N LEU A 79 -0.99 8.02 -9.29
CA LEU A 79 0.35 7.45 -9.19
C LEU A 79 1.13 7.83 -10.45
N SER A 80 2.39 8.25 -10.29
CA SER A 80 3.34 8.35 -11.39
C SER A 80 4.20 7.09 -11.45
N GLU A 81 4.46 6.55 -12.64
CA GLU A 81 5.38 5.42 -12.79
C GLU A 81 6.85 5.82 -12.62
N ASP A 82 7.25 7.01 -13.09
CA ASP A 82 8.66 7.44 -13.21
C ASP A 82 9.02 8.76 -12.45
N GLY A 83 8.05 9.35 -11.74
CA GLY A 83 8.24 10.54 -10.89
C GLY A 83 7.81 11.85 -11.53
N PHE A 84 8.74 12.81 -11.68
CA PHE A 84 8.61 13.99 -12.55
C PHE A 84 9.44 13.84 -13.84
N GLY A 85 8.78 13.91 -15.00
CA GLY A 85 9.39 13.83 -16.32
C GLY A 85 8.37 13.89 -17.47
N ASP A 86 8.79 14.36 -18.65
CA ASP A 86 7.91 14.54 -19.83
C ASP A 86 7.36 13.21 -20.40
N ASN A 87 8.01 12.09 -20.07
CA ASN A 87 7.60 10.76 -20.53
C ASN A 87 6.78 9.99 -19.47
N ASP A 88 6.51 10.61 -18.33
CA ASP A 88 5.88 9.93 -17.22
C ASP A 88 4.43 9.55 -17.54
N ARG A 89 4.07 8.38 -17.03
CA ARG A 89 2.71 7.86 -17.11
C ARG A 89 2.04 8.01 -15.76
N TYR A 90 0.86 8.61 -15.80
CA TYR A 90 0.03 8.86 -14.65
C TYR A 90 -1.16 7.91 -14.65
N LEU A 91 -1.44 7.35 -13.48
CA LEU A 91 -2.39 6.28 -13.29
C LEU A 91 -3.36 6.63 -12.15
N LEU A 92 -4.66 6.44 -12.36
CA LEU A 92 -5.61 6.51 -11.24
C LEU A 92 -5.31 5.40 -10.22
N ALA A 93 -5.07 5.79 -8.96
CA ALA A 93 -4.75 4.87 -7.88
C ALA A 93 -5.91 3.94 -7.50
N GLY A 94 -5.58 2.81 -6.89
CA GLY A 94 -6.54 2.00 -6.16
C GLY A 94 -6.96 2.67 -4.85
N ILE A 95 -7.94 2.07 -4.17
CA ILE A 95 -8.37 2.43 -2.82
C ILE A 95 -7.32 1.97 -1.79
N MET A 96 -7.08 0.65 -1.71
CA MET A 96 -6.20 0.00 -0.71
C MET A 96 -5.71 -1.36 -1.25
N VAL A 97 -4.44 -1.59 -1.60
CA VAL A 97 -3.30 -0.68 -1.59
C VAL A 97 -3.44 0.41 -2.63
N GLY A 98 -3.32 1.66 -2.19
CA GLY A 98 -3.41 2.82 -3.06
C GLY A 98 -3.41 4.12 -2.28
N TRP A 99 -4.41 4.96 -2.57
CA TRP A 99 -4.41 6.32 -2.06
C TRP A 99 -4.59 6.40 -0.54
N PHE A 100 -5.27 5.42 0.08
CA PHE A 100 -5.44 5.40 1.54
C PHE A 100 -4.08 5.31 2.25
N GLU A 101 -3.22 4.38 1.81
CA GLU A 101 -1.89 4.21 2.36
C GLU A 101 -1.05 5.47 2.16
N ILE A 102 -0.99 5.98 0.93
CA ILE A 102 -0.18 7.14 0.59
C ILE A 102 -0.59 8.37 1.41
N PHE A 103 -1.90 8.61 1.56
CA PHE A 103 -2.43 9.80 2.23
C PHE A 103 -1.97 9.95 3.69
N LEU A 104 -1.70 8.85 4.40
CA LEU A 104 -1.17 8.89 5.77
C LEU A 104 0.31 8.47 5.88
N SER A 105 1.00 8.17 4.77
CA SER A 105 2.39 7.67 4.83
C SER A 105 3.46 8.76 4.88
N ASP A 106 3.08 10.03 4.71
CA ASP A 106 4.00 11.18 4.75
C ASP A 106 4.34 11.68 6.16
N GLY A 107 3.73 11.09 7.20
CA GLY A 107 3.97 11.43 8.60
C GLY A 107 3.35 12.73 9.10
N GLN A 108 2.61 13.46 8.26
CA GLN A 108 1.99 14.72 8.67
C GLN A 108 0.80 14.49 9.63
N GLU A 109 0.69 15.35 10.64
CA GLU A 109 -0.32 15.26 11.71
C GLU A 109 -1.29 16.45 11.62
N THR A 110 -2.00 16.55 10.49
CA THR A 110 -2.96 17.65 10.27
C THR A 110 -4.35 17.28 10.80
N PRO A 111 -5.20 18.27 11.16
CA PRO A 111 -6.58 18.01 11.58
C PRO A 111 -7.40 17.23 10.52
N GLU A 112 -7.12 17.47 9.24
CA GLU A 112 -7.73 16.73 8.13
C GLU A 112 -7.35 15.24 8.16
N LYS A 113 -6.06 14.93 8.32
CA LYS A 113 -5.58 13.55 8.41
C LYS A 113 -6.06 12.85 9.68
N GLN A 114 -6.21 13.61 10.77
CA GLN A 114 -6.80 13.11 12.00
C GLN A 114 -8.27 12.70 11.80
N GLU A 115 -9.06 13.56 11.14
CA GLU A 115 -10.44 13.24 10.80
C GLU A 115 -10.52 12.09 9.78
N PHE A 116 -9.58 12.01 8.84
CA PHE A 116 -9.49 10.89 7.91
C PHE A 116 -9.26 9.57 8.65
N ALA A 117 -8.33 9.53 9.61
CA ALA A 117 -8.08 8.35 10.44
C ALA A 117 -9.33 7.92 11.23
N ARG A 118 -10.12 8.86 11.76
CA ARG A 118 -11.41 8.57 12.42
C ARG A 118 -12.45 7.97 11.48
N ARG A 119 -12.54 8.47 10.24
CA ARG A 119 -13.46 7.92 9.23
C ARG A 119 -13.01 6.54 8.76
N LEU A 120 -11.70 6.35 8.65
CA LEU A 120 -11.09 5.07 8.31
C LEU A 120 -11.33 4.00 9.40
N ASP A 121 -11.22 4.37 10.69
CA ASP A 121 -11.59 3.46 11.78
C ASP A 121 -13.07 3.06 11.72
N LYS A 122 -13.98 4.01 11.45
CA LYS A 122 -15.40 3.71 11.23
C LYS A 122 -15.59 2.75 10.04
N LEU A 123 -14.81 2.90 8.96
CA LEU A 123 -14.83 1.99 7.82
C LEU A 123 -14.40 0.58 8.24
N PHE A 124 -13.25 0.42 8.91
CA PHE A 124 -12.77 -0.89 9.37
C PHE A 124 -13.72 -1.53 10.38
N ASN A 125 -14.28 -0.76 11.31
CA ASN A 125 -15.31 -1.23 12.23
C ASN A 125 -16.60 -1.66 11.50
N SER A 126 -16.96 -1.02 10.38
CA SER A 126 -18.07 -1.47 9.53
C SER A 126 -17.78 -2.83 8.90
N TRP A 127 -16.53 -3.10 8.50
CA TRP A 127 -16.12 -4.38 7.93
C TRP A 127 -16.12 -5.49 8.97
N ARG A 128 -15.66 -5.22 10.20
CA ARG A 128 -15.76 -6.16 11.32
C ARG A 128 -17.21 -6.59 11.58
N LYS A 129 -18.16 -5.67 11.49
CA LYS A 129 -19.61 -5.95 11.64
C LYS A 129 -20.20 -6.81 10.52
N MET A 130 -19.56 -6.91 9.35
CA MET A 130 -19.99 -7.81 8.27
C MET A 130 -19.58 -9.27 8.50
N ASN A 131 -18.79 -9.55 9.54
CA ASN A 131 -18.39 -10.91 9.90
C ASN A 131 -19.48 -11.65 10.70
N PHE A 132 -20.64 -11.91 10.09
CA PHE A 132 -21.74 -12.66 10.70
C PHE A 132 -22.25 -13.79 9.79
N PHE A 133 -22.96 -14.75 10.37
CA PHE A 133 -23.58 -15.85 9.64
C PHE A 133 -24.90 -15.39 8.98
N PRO A 134 -25.18 -15.68 7.69
CA PRO A 134 -24.45 -16.59 6.79
C PRO A 134 -23.41 -15.91 5.87
N LEU A 135 -23.32 -14.56 5.89
CA LEU A 135 -22.45 -13.79 5.00
C LEU A 135 -20.98 -14.25 5.05
N ARG A 136 -20.47 -14.57 6.25
CA ARG A 136 -19.11 -15.08 6.44
C ARG A 136 -18.81 -16.34 5.64
N ASN A 137 -19.76 -17.28 5.51
CA ASN A 137 -19.54 -18.50 4.73
C ASN A 137 -19.47 -18.22 3.23
N LEU A 138 -20.27 -17.28 2.74
CA LEU A 138 -20.22 -16.85 1.35
C LEU A 138 -18.86 -16.20 1.04
N MET A 139 -18.39 -15.32 1.93
CA MET A 139 -17.06 -14.71 1.82
C MET A 139 -15.96 -15.78 1.84
N ASN A 140 -15.97 -16.71 2.79
CA ASN A 140 -15.00 -17.80 2.86
C ASN A 140 -14.97 -18.64 1.57
N ARG A 141 -16.12 -18.94 0.98
CA ARG A 141 -16.21 -19.68 -0.28
C ARG A 141 -15.60 -18.90 -1.45
N ARG A 142 -15.77 -17.58 -1.46
CA ARG A 142 -15.13 -16.69 -2.43
C ARG A 142 -13.61 -16.66 -2.23
N GLU A 143 -13.13 -16.44 -1.01
CA GLU A 143 -11.70 -16.37 -0.68
C GLU A 143 -10.95 -17.65 -1.06
N ARG A 144 -11.56 -18.84 -0.86
CA ARG A 144 -10.96 -20.13 -1.27
C ARG A 144 -10.61 -20.22 -2.76
N ARG A 145 -11.19 -19.38 -3.62
CA ARG A 145 -10.93 -19.34 -5.07
C ARG A 145 -9.94 -18.24 -5.46
N THR A 146 -9.50 -17.42 -4.51
CA THR A 146 -8.56 -16.32 -4.77
C THR A 146 -7.12 -16.80 -4.63
N ARG A 147 -6.22 -16.17 -5.38
CA ARG A 147 -4.78 -16.36 -5.21
C ARG A 147 -4.25 -15.38 -4.16
N PRO A 148 -3.15 -15.72 -3.47
CA PRO A 148 -2.43 -14.76 -2.63
C PRO A 148 -2.05 -13.51 -3.45
N ARG A 149 -2.12 -12.36 -2.79
CA ARG A 149 -1.82 -11.04 -3.37
C ARG A 149 -0.60 -10.37 -2.74
N GLN A 150 -0.15 -10.96 -1.64
CA GLN A 150 0.98 -10.57 -0.81
C GLN A 150 1.77 -11.82 -0.48
N SER A 151 3.04 -11.66 -0.19
CA SER A 151 3.88 -12.72 0.33
C SER A 151 4.43 -12.33 1.71
N ILE A 152 4.56 -13.31 2.59
CA ILE A 152 5.24 -13.13 3.88
C ILE A 152 6.65 -13.66 3.69
N VAL A 153 7.64 -12.85 4.06
CA VAL A 153 9.05 -13.20 3.91
C VAL A 153 9.77 -13.21 5.23
N THR A 154 10.83 -14.02 5.28
CA THR A 154 11.70 -14.11 6.45
C THR A 154 12.96 -13.31 6.21
N PHE A 155 13.56 -12.82 7.29
CA PHE A 155 14.94 -12.37 7.25
C PHE A 155 15.83 -13.60 7.38
N ARG A 156 16.47 -14.00 6.26
CA ARG A 156 17.50 -15.03 6.28
C ARG A 156 18.84 -14.32 6.28
N GLU A 157 19.53 -14.36 7.43
CA GLU A 157 20.98 -14.20 7.42
C GLU A 157 21.54 -15.40 6.65
N SER A 158 22.69 -15.22 5.99
CA SER A 158 23.45 -16.30 5.34
C SER A 158 24.02 -17.30 6.36
N ASP A 159 23.23 -17.66 7.38
CA ASP A 159 23.59 -18.64 8.38
C ASP A 159 23.60 -20.01 7.71
N GLU A 160 24.79 -20.59 7.66
CA GLU A 160 25.06 -22.01 7.49
C GLU A 160 24.33 -22.85 8.57
N LYS A 161 23.00 -22.92 8.55
CA LYS A 161 22.27 -23.81 9.46
C LYS A 161 22.29 -25.22 8.91
N LYS A 162 23.01 -26.10 9.62
CA LYS A 162 22.97 -27.55 9.44
C LYS A 162 21.52 -28.02 9.33
N PRO A 163 21.16 -28.84 8.34
CA PRO A 163 19.81 -29.35 8.19
C PRO A 163 19.39 -30.07 9.47
N THR A 164 18.29 -29.63 10.07
CA THR A 164 17.69 -30.32 11.20
C THR A 164 16.73 -31.37 10.65
N THR A 165 17.14 -32.64 10.70
CA THR A 165 16.26 -33.75 10.31
C THR A 165 15.24 -33.96 11.42
N ILE A 166 13.96 -33.73 11.12
CA ILE A 166 12.84 -34.08 12.00
C ILE A 166 12.23 -35.36 11.44
N GLU A 167 12.35 -36.48 12.15
CA GLU A 167 11.68 -37.72 11.76
C GLU A 167 10.16 -37.59 12.01
N VAL A 168 9.40 -37.56 10.92
CA VAL A 168 7.93 -37.55 10.97
C VAL A 168 7.44 -38.91 10.50
N ASN A 169 7.06 -39.79 11.44
CA ASN A 169 6.47 -41.11 11.15
C ASN A 169 5.01 -41.00 10.65
N ARG A 170 4.76 -40.15 9.64
CA ARG A 170 3.44 -39.99 9.03
C ARG A 170 3.60 -39.77 7.52
N THR A 171 2.94 -40.59 6.73
CA THR A 171 2.81 -40.38 5.29
C THR A 171 1.84 -39.21 5.06
N ILE A 172 2.31 -38.13 4.46
CA ILE A 172 1.47 -36.99 4.04
C ILE A 172 1.32 -37.10 2.54
N GLU A 173 0.08 -37.21 2.05
CA GLU A 173 -0.20 -36.97 0.64
C GLU A 173 0.12 -35.51 0.34
N THR A 174 1.24 -35.27 -0.34
CA THR A 174 1.63 -33.92 -0.76
C THR A 174 0.88 -33.59 -2.05
N PRO A 175 -0.02 -32.58 -2.06
CA PRO A 175 -0.42 -31.98 -3.33
C PRO A 175 0.85 -31.52 -4.06
N GLY A 176 0.85 -31.63 -5.40
CA GLY A 176 2.03 -31.44 -6.24
C GLY A 176 2.91 -30.27 -5.78
N ALA A 177 4.22 -30.51 -5.65
CA ALA A 177 5.17 -29.57 -5.09
C ALA A 177 5.11 -28.24 -5.86
N THR A 178 4.47 -27.25 -5.28
CA THR A 178 4.51 -25.88 -5.78
C THR A 178 5.69 -25.21 -5.09
N VAL A 179 6.75 -24.95 -5.85
CA VAL A 179 7.91 -24.20 -5.35
C VAL A 179 7.51 -22.73 -5.24
N TYR A 180 7.28 -22.27 -4.02
CA TYR A 180 7.14 -20.84 -3.74
C TYR A 180 8.55 -20.25 -3.65
N HIS A 181 8.86 -19.24 -4.47
CA HIS A 181 10.13 -18.52 -4.38
C HIS A 181 10.22 -17.85 -3.01
N SER A 182 10.93 -18.47 -2.05
CA SER A 182 11.17 -17.87 -0.74
C SER A 182 12.26 -16.82 -0.87
N LYS A 183 11.90 -15.63 -1.35
CA LYS A 183 12.79 -14.47 -1.28
C LYS A 183 12.97 -14.07 0.18
N SER A 184 14.19 -13.68 0.55
CA SER A 184 14.43 -13.05 1.84
C SER A 184 14.33 -11.53 1.75
N VAL A 185 14.05 -10.88 2.88
CA VAL A 185 14.11 -9.40 2.95
C VAL A 185 15.51 -8.90 2.57
N LEU A 186 16.55 -9.65 2.96
CA LEU A 186 17.95 -9.34 2.64
C LEU A 186 18.17 -9.33 1.13
N GLU A 187 17.78 -10.39 0.41
CA GLU A 187 17.91 -10.46 -1.06
C GLU A 187 17.22 -9.29 -1.78
N LEU A 188 16.07 -8.84 -1.27
CA LEU A 188 15.37 -7.68 -1.86
C LEU A 188 16.13 -6.38 -1.62
N ILE A 189 16.61 -6.16 -0.41
CA ILE A 189 17.42 -4.97 -0.11
C ILE A 189 18.73 -5.00 -0.90
N GLU A 190 19.36 -6.16 -1.07
CA GLU A 190 20.54 -6.32 -1.91
C GLU A 190 20.25 -6.02 -3.38
N LYS A 191 19.14 -6.53 -3.91
CA LYS A 191 18.73 -6.32 -5.30
C LYS A 191 18.49 -4.85 -5.64
N TYR A 192 17.97 -4.06 -4.71
CA TYR A 192 17.56 -2.67 -4.95
C TYR A 192 18.48 -1.61 -4.30
N GLY A 193 19.44 -2.04 -3.48
CA GLY A 193 20.21 -1.16 -2.60
C GLY A 193 21.16 -0.18 -3.28
N ASP A 194 21.61 -0.49 -4.50
CA ASP A 194 22.69 0.27 -5.14
C ASP A 194 22.20 1.39 -6.09
N GLU A 195 20.88 1.51 -6.33
CA GLU A 195 20.32 2.37 -7.39
C GLU A 195 19.33 3.45 -6.90
N ASN A 196 19.42 3.95 -5.66
CA ASN A 196 18.38 4.81 -5.05
C ASN A 196 16.97 4.20 -5.21
N LYS A 197 16.86 2.87 -5.14
CA LYS A 197 15.60 2.14 -5.28
C LYS A 197 15.09 1.65 -3.93
N ILE A 198 15.46 2.34 -2.86
CA ILE A 198 14.98 2.10 -1.50
C ILE A 198 14.61 3.43 -0.85
N ALA A 199 13.36 3.54 -0.40
CA ALA A 199 12.89 4.66 0.41
C ALA A 199 12.14 4.15 1.63
N VAL A 200 12.17 4.94 2.70
CA VAL A 200 11.34 4.71 3.88
C VAL A 200 10.17 5.69 3.89
N ILE A 201 9.01 5.19 4.30
CA ILE A 201 7.79 5.94 4.54
C ILE A 201 7.27 5.65 5.95
N HIS A 202 6.37 6.50 6.45
CA HIS A 202 5.67 6.20 7.70
C HIS A 202 4.77 4.98 7.52
N CYS A 203 4.72 4.12 8.53
CA CYS A 203 3.81 2.99 8.52
C CYS A 203 2.36 3.50 8.61
N PHE A 204 1.62 3.41 7.51
CA PHE A 204 0.20 3.79 7.40
C PHE A 204 -0.64 3.37 8.62
N CYS A 205 -0.59 2.09 9.00
CA CYS A 205 -1.39 1.58 10.12
C CYS A 205 -1.01 2.24 11.44
N ARG A 206 0.30 2.40 11.72
CA ARG A 206 0.76 3.08 12.94
C ARG A 206 0.43 4.57 12.92
N GLN A 207 0.53 5.22 11.76
CA GLN A 207 0.16 6.63 11.63
C GLN A 207 -1.34 6.80 11.88
N GLN A 208 -2.20 5.95 11.31
CA GLN A 208 -3.63 5.97 11.58
C GLN A 208 -3.92 5.85 13.08
N HIS A 209 -3.33 4.86 13.75
CA HIS A 209 -3.51 4.65 15.18
C HIS A 209 -3.00 5.84 16.01
N LYS A 210 -1.85 6.41 15.65
CA LYS A 210 -1.34 7.65 16.26
C LYS A 210 -2.32 8.82 16.11
N MET A 211 -2.94 8.96 14.93
CA MET A 211 -3.95 10.00 14.67
C MET A 211 -5.27 9.78 15.44
N LEU A 212 -5.49 8.58 15.98
CA LEU A 212 -6.60 8.27 16.88
C LEU A 212 -6.24 8.43 18.36
N ASP A 213 -5.07 8.99 18.67
CA ASP A 213 -4.52 9.06 20.03
C ASP A 213 -4.30 7.68 20.67
N GLU A 214 -4.11 6.64 19.82
CA GLU A 214 -3.86 5.25 20.22
C GLU A 214 -2.50 4.76 19.67
N PRO A 215 -1.36 5.36 20.06
CA PRO A 215 -0.05 4.99 19.51
C PRO A 215 0.32 3.53 19.82
N CYS A 216 1.11 2.93 18.92
CA CYS A 216 1.56 1.54 19.03
C CYS A 216 2.33 1.31 20.35
N ARG A 217 1.97 0.25 21.09
CA ARG A 217 2.58 -0.04 22.41
C ARG A 217 3.96 -0.68 22.34
N PHE A 218 4.36 -1.16 21.16
CA PHE A 218 5.60 -1.91 20.96
C PHE A 218 6.82 -1.06 20.61
N ASP A 219 6.68 0.27 20.65
CA ASP A 219 7.76 1.22 20.34
C ASP A 219 8.42 0.94 18.97
N PHE A 220 7.60 0.58 17.98
CA PHE A 220 8.08 0.44 16.61
C PHE A 220 8.32 1.83 16.02
N PRO A 221 9.42 2.04 15.26
CA PRO A 221 9.67 3.33 14.61
C PRO A 221 8.51 3.72 13.68
N SER A 222 8.19 5.01 13.62
CA SER A 222 7.13 5.52 12.74
C SER A 222 7.50 5.31 11.27
N GLU A 223 8.72 5.66 10.89
CA GLU A 223 9.34 5.34 9.60
C GLU A 223 9.77 3.87 9.60
N ALA A 224 9.05 3.04 8.84
CA ALA A 224 9.29 1.61 8.88
C ALA A 224 8.81 0.84 7.67
N CYS A 225 7.82 1.32 6.92
CA CYS A 225 7.49 0.67 5.67
C CYS A 225 8.53 1.10 4.63
N ILE A 226 9.06 0.14 3.88
CA ILE A 226 10.12 0.37 2.91
C ILE A 226 9.53 0.22 1.51
N VAL A 227 9.66 1.23 0.67
CA VAL A 227 9.32 1.18 -0.75
C VAL A 227 10.56 0.76 -1.52
N ILE A 228 10.40 -0.17 -2.46
CA ILE A 228 11.50 -0.71 -3.25
C ILE A 228 11.20 -0.65 -4.75
N GLY A 229 12.27 -0.59 -5.54
CA GLY A 229 12.19 -0.59 -7.00
C GLY A 229 11.72 0.75 -7.59
N ASP A 230 11.05 0.69 -8.73
CA ASP A 230 10.78 1.90 -9.53
C ASP A 230 9.77 2.84 -8.88
N THR A 231 8.94 2.34 -7.96
CA THR A 231 7.98 3.14 -7.19
C THR A 231 8.64 4.08 -6.16
N THR A 232 9.94 3.93 -5.92
CA THR A 232 10.69 4.71 -4.93
C THR A 232 10.80 6.17 -5.33
N LYS A 233 11.10 6.44 -6.60
CA LYS A 233 11.33 7.82 -7.09
C LYS A 233 10.08 8.70 -6.95
N PRO A 234 8.88 8.29 -7.44
CA PRO A 234 7.66 9.03 -7.15
C PRO A 234 7.45 9.28 -5.65
N VAL A 235 7.61 8.27 -4.80
CA VAL A 235 7.38 8.40 -3.36
C VAL A 235 8.26 9.48 -2.73
N VAL A 236 9.52 9.61 -3.16
CA VAL A 236 10.44 10.64 -2.66
C VAL A 236 10.18 11.99 -3.31
N ASP A 237 10.04 12.04 -4.64
CA ASP A 237 9.79 13.26 -5.40
C ASP A 237 8.55 14.02 -4.90
N TYR A 238 7.50 13.29 -4.54
CA TYR A 238 6.25 13.88 -4.01
C TYR A 238 6.27 14.10 -2.50
N GLY A 239 7.39 13.86 -1.81
CA GLY A 239 7.57 14.16 -0.39
C GLY A 239 6.83 13.21 0.55
N ILE A 240 6.49 12.00 0.09
CA ILE A 240 5.82 10.96 0.91
C ILE A 240 6.85 10.19 1.74
N GLY A 241 8.06 10.04 1.22
CA GLY A 241 9.15 9.34 1.89
C GLY A 241 10.51 9.96 1.60
N LYS A 242 11.55 9.29 2.07
CA LYS A 242 12.95 9.67 1.83
C LYS A 242 13.76 8.46 1.39
N TYR A 243 14.72 8.68 0.51
CA TYR A 243 15.71 7.66 0.18
C TYR A 243 16.48 7.26 1.43
N ILE A 244 16.78 5.97 1.51
CA ILE A 244 17.66 5.41 2.53
C ILE A 244 18.66 4.48 1.85
N SER A 245 19.85 4.40 2.44
CA SER A 245 20.87 3.46 2.04
C SER A 245 20.47 2.02 2.36
N LYS A 246 21.15 1.07 1.71
CA LYS A 246 21.09 -0.36 2.03
C LYS A 246 21.29 -0.64 3.52
N ASP A 247 22.31 -0.02 4.13
CA ASP A 247 22.65 -0.24 5.53
C ASP A 247 21.57 0.30 6.48
N GLU A 248 21.00 1.46 6.17
CA GLU A 248 19.87 2.01 6.92
C GLU A 248 18.63 1.11 6.82
N ALA A 249 18.32 0.59 5.62
CA ALA A 249 17.22 -0.34 5.40
C ALA A 249 17.40 -1.61 6.22
N LEU A 250 18.61 -2.20 6.20
CA LEU A 250 18.93 -3.37 7.00
C LEU A 250 18.81 -3.10 8.50
N LYS A 251 19.29 -1.94 8.97
CA LYS A 251 19.17 -1.55 10.37
C LYS A 251 17.71 -1.42 10.82
N ILE A 252 16.87 -0.79 10.00
CA ILE A 252 15.42 -0.66 10.26
C ILE A 252 14.77 -2.04 10.36
N ILE A 253 15.02 -2.91 9.38
CA ILE A 253 14.48 -4.28 9.37
C ILE A 253 14.95 -5.09 10.58
N GLN A 254 16.23 -5.00 10.95
CA GLN A 254 16.77 -5.70 12.11
C GLN A 254 16.14 -5.22 13.43
N ASP A 255 15.94 -3.91 13.61
CA ASP A 255 15.26 -3.37 14.81
C ASP A 255 13.80 -3.85 14.87
N LEU A 256 13.07 -3.74 13.75
CA LEU A 256 11.69 -4.19 13.64
C LEU A 256 11.56 -5.71 13.90
N ARG A 257 12.47 -6.52 13.36
CA ARG A 257 12.55 -7.96 13.60
C ARG A 257 12.77 -8.27 15.08
N LYS A 258 13.70 -7.58 15.75
CA LYS A 258 13.95 -7.75 17.20
C LYS A 258 12.70 -7.43 18.04
N LYS A 259 11.87 -6.49 17.58
CA LYS A 259 10.60 -6.13 18.19
C LYS A 259 9.42 -7.03 17.77
N GLY A 260 9.67 -8.06 16.93
CA GLY A 260 8.67 -9.05 16.53
C GLY A 260 7.82 -8.67 15.31
N ALA A 261 8.31 -7.77 14.44
CA ALA A 261 7.61 -7.42 13.20
C ALA A 261 7.46 -8.61 12.24
N VAL A 262 6.33 -8.66 11.54
CA VAL A 262 6.13 -9.55 10.40
C VAL A 262 6.39 -8.77 9.11
N HIS A 263 7.27 -9.29 8.25
CA HIS A 263 7.63 -8.66 6.98
C HIS A 263 6.71 -9.15 5.86
N GLN A 264 5.87 -8.26 5.34
CA GLN A 264 4.95 -8.53 4.23
C GLN A 264 5.40 -7.79 2.97
N LEU A 265 5.35 -8.48 1.83
CA LEU A 265 5.63 -7.88 0.53
C LEU A 265 4.34 -7.59 -0.20
N PHE A 266 4.29 -6.40 -0.76
CA PHE A 266 3.28 -6.02 -1.74
C PHE A 266 3.88 -6.05 -3.13
N HIS A 267 3.07 -6.45 -4.09
CA HIS A 267 3.45 -6.60 -5.48
C HIS A 267 2.61 -5.69 -6.37
N LYS A 268 3.17 -5.28 -7.51
CA LYS A 268 2.44 -4.46 -8.49
C LYS A 268 1.14 -5.17 -8.90
N GLU A 269 0.04 -4.43 -8.93
CA GLU A 269 -1.32 -4.93 -9.29
C GLU A 269 -1.83 -6.11 -8.44
N GLU A 270 -1.40 -6.22 -7.18
CA GLU A 270 -1.82 -7.30 -6.28
C GLU A 270 -1.53 -8.69 -6.86
N ASP A 271 -0.38 -8.84 -7.53
CA ASP A 271 0.03 -10.07 -8.19
C ASP A 271 1.38 -10.56 -7.71
N THR A 272 1.44 -11.70 -7.04
CA THR A 272 2.68 -12.29 -6.53
C THR A 272 3.67 -12.67 -7.64
N ASP A 273 3.20 -12.78 -8.89
CA ASP A 273 4.04 -13.05 -10.06
C ASP A 273 4.69 -11.76 -10.60
N LYS A 274 4.28 -10.58 -10.11
CA LYS A 274 4.83 -9.28 -10.49
C LYS A 274 5.87 -8.77 -9.49
N PRO A 275 6.71 -7.77 -9.88
CA PRO A 275 7.72 -7.21 -9.01
C PRO A 275 7.16 -6.69 -7.68
N GLU A 276 7.95 -6.85 -6.63
CA GLU A 276 7.71 -6.26 -5.32
C GLU A 276 7.82 -4.72 -5.40
N ILE A 277 6.92 -4.03 -4.69
CA ILE A 277 6.89 -2.57 -4.62
C ILE A 277 7.15 -2.03 -3.22
N SER A 278 6.86 -2.83 -2.18
CA SER A 278 7.09 -2.41 -0.80
C SER A 278 7.20 -3.58 0.17
N ILE A 279 7.98 -3.37 1.22
CA ILE A 279 8.13 -4.21 2.40
C ILE A 279 7.39 -3.51 3.55
N CYS A 280 6.24 -4.05 3.93
CA CYS A 280 5.49 -3.60 5.08
C CYS A 280 5.97 -4.35 6.33
N ASN A 281 6.26 -3.58 7.38
CA ASN A 281 6.80 -4.09 8.64
C ASN A 281 5.72 -4.05 9.73
N CYS A 282 4.86 -5.06 9.65
CA CYS A 282 3.60 -5.12 10.36
C CYS A 282 3.81 -5.43 11.84
N CYS A 283 3.17 -4.62 12.69
CA CYS A 283 2.92 -4.96 14.08
C CYS A 283 1.55 -5.64 14.18
N TRP A 284 1.41 -6.56 15.13
CA TRP A 284 0.18 -7.33 15.31
C TRP A 284 -1.01 -6.45 15.76
N GLU A 285 -0.76 -5.33 16.46
CA GLU A 285 -1.81 -4.40 16.90
C GLU A 285 -2.40 -3.57 15.76
N GLY A 286 -1.55 -2.87 15.01
CA GLY A 286 -2.01 -1.89 14.05
C GLY A 286 -2.44 -2.50 12.71
N CYS A 287 -1.74 -3.54 12.25
CA CYS A 287 -2.05 -4.14 10.96
C CYS A 287 -3.02 -5.34 11.07
N GLY A 288 -3.15 -5.93 12.27
CA GLY A 288 -4.01 -7.10 12.49
C GLY A 288 -3.56 -8.36 11.75
N VAL A 289 -2.24 -8.49 11.51
CA VAL A 289 -1.58 -9.71 11.00
C VAL A 289 -1.39 -10.71 12.13
#